data_AF-W6PWQ6-F1
#
_entry.id   AF-W6PWQ6-F1
#
_cell.length_a   1.000
_cell.length_b   1.000
_cell.length_c   1.000
_cell.angle_alpha   90.00
_cell.angle_beta   90.00
_cell.angle_gamma   90.00
#
_symmetry.space_group_name_H-M   'P 1'
#
loop_
_entity.id
_entity.type
_entity.pdbx_description
1 polymer ?
#
loop_
_entity_poly.entity_id
_entity_poly.type
_entity_poly.pdbx_seq_one_letter_code
_entity_poly.pdbx_strand_id
1 'polypeptide(L)'
;MFPIAVLALVATAQAHTVAWTKGMYCSGGPDLSTVNLNTNTAVGPLYNLAKEDWWFQHERGCDAAPPQDGEVLELPAGGSFTVELAHNRAQTTLSYGGQYASDWPDGKDHPEDWAGPGSPPDCIQDDGAMHTNNQSMAAGTAFAISYQSDLADVTIDNLAVFTVLEHTPWKRIATYEVPADLPACPEGGCTCAWLWRRILTANSKPRYMAGYKCNVTGSTSSKQVAPAQVAAYCEGDSTKCVKGAKQMIAFNQQTGNNVQVPNGKTPMYNTAWGWESGAQNDIFV
;
A
#
# COMPACT_ATOMS: atom_id res chain seq x y z
N MET A 1 11.79 -52.17 -11.77
CA MET A 1 10.74 -51.12 -11.82
C MET A 1 10.79 -50.37 -10.50
N PHE A 2 11.39 -49.18 -10.49
CA PHE A 2 11.35 -48.26 -9.33
C PHE A 2 10.35 -47.15 -9.66
N PRO A 3 9.44 -46.77 -8.75
CA PRO A 3 8.54 -45.66 -8.99
C PRO A 3 9.30 -44.34 -8.78
N ILE A 4 9.35 -43.51 -9.82
CA ILE A 4 9.80 -42.12 -9.69
C ILE A 4 8.65 -41.34 -9.07
N ALA A 5 8.77 -40.98 -7.79
CA ALA A 5 7.90 -40.02 -7.15
C ALA A 5 8.29 -38.62 -7.66
N VAL A 6 7.44 -38.03 -8.50
CA VAL A 6 7.55 -36.62 -8.90
C VAL A 6 7.03 -35.78 -7.74
N LEU A 7 7.96 -35.19 -6.98
CA LEU A 7 7.63 -34.19 -5.97
C LEU A 7 7.29 -32.89 -6.72
N ALA A 8 6.01 -32.58 -6.88
CA ALA A 8 5.57 -31.29 -7.37
C ALA A 8 5.91 -30.22 -6.31
N LEU A 9 6.98 -29.46 -6.53
CA LEU A 9 7.17 -28.19 -5.82
C LEU A 9 6.05 -27.25 -6.28
N VAL A 10 5.02 -27.11 -5.45
CA VAL A 10 4.05 -26.02 -5.59
C VAL A 10 4.79 -24.74 -5.24
N ALA A 11 5.18 -23.97 -6.26
CA ALA A 11 5.70 -22.62 -6.07
C ALA A 11 4.59 -21.80 -5.41
N THR A 12 4.77 -21.42 -4.15
CA THR A 12 3.83 -20.54 -3.48
C THR A 12 3.87 -19.17 -4.17
N ALA A 13 2.77 -18.73 -4.76
CA ALA A 13 2.64 -17.40 -5.37
C ALA A 13 2.94 -16.31 -4.33
N GLN A 14 4.17 -15.80 -4.36
CA GLN A 14 4.56 -14.62 -3.61
C GLN A 14 4.19 -13.40 -4.46
N ALA A 15 3.37 -12.54 -3.92
CA ALA A 15 3.17 -11.24 -4.51
C ALA A 15 4.03 -10.17 -3.93
N HIS A 16 4.13 -9.16 -4.77
CA HIS A 16 5.14 -8.17 -4.66
C HIS A 16 4.58 -6.94 -5.36
N THR A 17 3.95 -6.01 -4.65
CA THR A 17 3.57 -4.72 -5.25
C THR A 17 3.76 -3.63 -4.23
N VAL A 18 4.23 -2.47 -4.69
CA VAL A 18 4.34 -1.24 -3.92
C VAL A 18 4.13 -0.04 -4.84
N ALA A 19 3.74 1.10 -4.27
CA ALA A 19 3.68 2.36 -5.00
C ALA A 19 5.08 2.99 -5.13
N TRP A 20 5.74 2.79 -6.25
CA TRP A 20 6.98 3.48 -6.56
C TRP A 20 6.70 4.92 -6.94
N THR A 21 7.32 5.86 -6.22
CA THR A 21 7.27 7.29 -6.50
C THR A 21 8.42 8.00 -5.78
N LYS A 22 8.61 9.29 -6.07
CA LYS A 22 9.57 10.14 -5.35
C LYS A 22 9.22 10.21 -3.87
N GLY A 23 10.24 10.41 -3.04
CA GLY A 23 10.07 10.44 -1.60
C GLY A 23 9.90 9.06 -0.97
N MET A 24 9.97 7.96 -1.73
CA MET A 24 9.90 6.60 -1.20
C MET A 24 11.17 6.22 -0.43
N TYR A 25 11.00 5.72 0.79
CA TYR A 25 12.07 5.04 1.52
C TYR A 25 12.41 3.71 0.86
N CYS A 26 13.68 3.31 0.90
CA CYS A 26 14.14 2.03 0.33
C CYS A 26 13.95 1.94 -1.20
N SER A 27 13.84 3.08 -1.90
CA SER A 27 13.64 3.11 -3.35
C SER A 27 14.82 2.48 -4.12
N GLY A 28 16.04 2.60 -3.59
CA GLY A 28 17.24 1.93 -4.10
C GLY A 28 17.56 0.59 -3.45
N GLY A 29 16.70 0.09 -2.55
CA GLY A 29 17.04 -0.96 -1.59
C GLY A 29 17.61 -0.38 -0.28
N PRO A 30 17.93 -1.26 0.69
CA PRO A 30 18.33 -0.84 2.04
C PRO A 30 19.83 -0.54 2.19
N ASP A 31 20.66 -0.96 1.23
CA ASP A 31 22.08 -0.63 1.19
C ASP A 31 22.29 0.78 0.64
N LEU A 32 22.67 1.73 1.50
CA LEU A 32 22.85 3.14 1.11
C LEU A 32 24.13 3.42 0.31
N SER A 33 25.03 2.44 0.20
CA SER A 33 26.25 2.60 -0.59
C SER A 33 26.00 2.47 -2.09
N THR A 34 24.86 1.91 -2.49
CA THR A 34 24.51 1.68 -3.89
C THR A 34 23.02 1.95 -4.15
N VAL A 35 22.69 2.37 -5.37
CA VAL A 35 21.28 2.48 -5.79
C VAL A 35 20.96 1.29 -6.69
N ASN A 36 20.19 0.32 -6.19
CA ASN A 36 19.75 -0.82 -6.98
C ASN A 36 18.49 -0.45 -7.80
N LEU A 37 18.69 -0.20 -9.09
CA LEU A 37 17.62 0.12 -10.04
C LEU A 37 16.70 -1.09 -10.37
N ASN A 38 17.09 -2.30 -9.99
CA ASN A 38 16.32 -3.54 -10.19
C ASN A 38 15.92 -4.19 -8.85
N THR A 39 15.64 -3.36 -7.85
CA THR A 39 15.25 -3.85 -6.52
C THR A 39 13.78 -4.27 -6.46
N ASN A 40 13.54 -5.33 -5.70
CA ASN A 40 12.23 -5.80 -5.26
C ASN A 40 12.17 -5.95 -3.73
N THR A 41 13.00 -5.21 -2.98
CA THR A 41 13.01 -5.34 -1.51
C THR A 41 11.70 -4.86 -0.88
N ALA A 42 11.21 -3.70 -1.30
CA ALA A 42 10.05 -3.04 -0.68
C ALA A 42 8.69 -3.66 -1.04
N VAL A 43 8.65 -4.61 -1.97
CA VAL A 43 7.41 -5.19 -2.47
C VAL A 43 6.96 -6.42 -1.68
N GLY A 44 7.86 -7.06 -0.91
CA GLY A 44 7.53 -8.29 -0.18
C GLY A 44 6.45 -8.10 0.89
N PRO A 45 5.58 -9.10 1.14
CA PRO A 45 4.53 -9.00 2.14
C PRO A 45 5.09 -9.01 3.57
N LEU A 46 4.33 -8.44 4.50
CA LEU A 46 4.59 -8.43 5.94
C LEU A 46 3.62 -9.38 6.65
N TYR A 47 4.15 -10.43 7.30
CA TYR A 47 3.34 -11.47 7.91
C TYR A 47 4.03 -12.12 9.10
N ASN A 48 3.28 -12.31 10.19
CA ASN A 48 3.78 -12.96 11.40
C ASN A 48 5.10 -12.35 11.90
N LEU A 49 5.15 -11.02 11.93
CA LEU A 49 6.28 -10.23 12.43
C LEU A 49 5.89 -9.51 13.72
N ALA A 50 6.87 -9.16 14.55
CA ALA A 50 6.65 -8.22 15.65
C ALA A 50 6.45 -6.80 15.11
N LYS A 51 5.83 -5.91 15.88
CA LYS A 51 5.53 -4.53 15.46
C LYS A 51 6.77 -3.79 15.01
N GLU A 52 7.80 -3.86 15.82
CA GLU A 52 9.13 -3.33 15.59
C GLU A 52 9.76 -3.80 14.28
N ASP A 53 9.41 -4.99 13.78
CA ASP A 53 9.94 -5.56 12.53
C ASP A 53 9.13 -5.13 11.31
N TRP A 54 7.79 -5.13 11.40
CA TRP A 54 6.96 -4.81 10.25
C TRP A 54 6.72 -3.32 10.06
N TRP A 55 6.85 -2.51 11.12
CA TRP A 55 6.65 -1.07 11.05
C TRP A 55 7.62 -0.47 10.04
N PHE A 56 7.09 0.15 8.97
CA PHE A 56 7.88 0.69 7.86
C PHE A 56 8.92 -0.29 7.26
N GLN A 57 8.65 -1.59 7.34
CA GLN A 57 9.54 -2.67 6.87
C GLN A 57 10.95 -2.66 7.52
N HIS A 58 11.02 -2.43 8.83
CA HIS A 58 12.27 -2.47 9.60
C HIS A 58 13.06 -3.78 9.44
N GLU A 59 12.40 -4.95 9.35
CA GLU A 59 13.08 -6.25 9.16
C GLU A 59 13.99 -6.30 7.92
N ARG A 60 13.78 -5.39 6.96
CA ARG A 60 14.57 -5.28 5.72
C ARG A 60 15.45 -4.04 5.70
N GLY A 61 15.45 -3.22 6.75
CA GLY A 61 16.19 -1.96 6.86
C GLY A 61 15.63 -0.83 6.01
N CYS A 62 14.38 -0.92 5.56
CA CYS A 62 13.81 0.08 4.65
C CYS A 62 13.46 1.40 5.34
N ASP A 63 13.12 1.37 6.63
CA ASP A 63 12.89 2.56 7.47
C ASP A 63 14.18 3.37 7.70
N ALA A 64 15.33 2.71 7.68
CA ALA A 64 16.66 3.31 7.76
C ALA A 64 17.22 3.76 6.40
N ALA A 65 16.48 3.55 5.30
CA ALA A 65 16.88 3.93 3.95
C ALA A 65 16.05 5.11 3.44
N PRO A 66 16.44 6.36 3.73
CA PRO A 66 15.65 7.52 3.35
C PRO A 66 15.58 7.69 1.82
N PRO A 67 14.63 8.51 1.33
CA PRO A 67 14.59 8.89 -0.07
C PRO A 67 15.88 9.60 -0.51
N GLN A 68 16.11 9.68 -1.81
CA GLN A 68 17.23 10.47 -2.34
C GLN A 68 17.07 11.96 -1.97
N ASP A 69 18.18 12.66 -1.81
CA ASP A 69 18.19 14.07 -1.42
C ASP A 69 17.26 14.92 -2.31
N GLY A 70 16.33 15.63 -1.67
CA GLY A 70 15.36 16.49 -2.35
C GLY A 70 14.17 15.76 -2.97
N GLU A 71 14.10 14.43 -2.91
CA GLU A 71 12.91 13.69 -3.33
C GLU A 71 11.85 13.69 -2.23
N VAL A 72 10.69 14.26 -2.57
CA VAL A 72 9.48 14.27 -1.73
C VAL A 72 8.29 13.88 -2.59
N LEU A 73 7.32 13.18 -1.99
CA LEU A 73 6.01 12.98 -2.57
C LEU A 73 5.14 14.24 -2.35
N GLU A 74 4.86 14.96 -3.42
CA GLU A 74 4.01 16.15 -3.37
C GLU A 74 2.52 15.78 -3.36
N LEU A 75 1.79 16.32 -2.39
CA LEU A 75 0.36 16.12 -2.18
C LEU A 75 -0.38 17.44 -2.42
N PRO A 76 -0.87 17.71 -3.65
CA PRO A 76 -1.58 18.94 -3.93
C PRO A 76 -2.96 18.92 -3.27
N ALA A 77 -3.19 19.78 -2.27
CA ALA A 77 -4.44 19.86 -1.54
C ALA A 77 -5.63 20.10 -2.49
N GLY A 78 -6.61 19.20 -2.48
CA GLY A 78 -7.79 19.25 -3.35
C GLY A 78 -7.53 18.80 -4.79
N GLY A 79 -6.30 18.37 -5.09
CA GLY A 79 -5.89 17.80 -6.35
C GLY A 79 -5.72 16.28 -6.28
N SER A 80 -4.78 15.78 -7.06
CA SER A 80 -4.40 14.37 -7.08
C SER A 80 -2.91 14.21 -7.32
N PHE A 81 -2.38 13.04 -6.96
CA PHE A 81 -1.01 12.63 -7.28
C PHE A 81 -1.02 11.23 -7.89
N THR A 82 -0.02 10.96 -8.73
CA THR A 82 0.12 9.69 -9.45
C THR A 82 1.36 8.95 -8.96
N VAL A 83 1.23 7.62 -8.85
CA VAL A 83 2.32 6.70 -8.48
C VAL A 83 2.36 5.53 -9.46
N GLU A 84 3.45 4.76 -9.42
CA GLU A 84 3.62 3.55 -10.20
C GLU A 84 3.54 2.31 -9.30
N LEU A 85 2.44 1.57 -9.33
CA LEU A 85 2.29 0.27 -8.68
C LEU A 85 3.06 -0.78 -9.49
N ALA A 86 4.17 -1.32 -8.96
CA ALA A 86 4.97 -2.29 -9.71
C ALA A 86 5.64 -3.35 -8.82
N HIS A 87 6.02 -4.48 -9.44
CA HIS A 87 6.58 -5.64 -8.76
C HIS A 87 8.09 -5.57 -8.54
N ASN A 88 8.73 -4.68 -9.29
CA ASN A 88 10.13 -4.34 -9.18
C ASN A 88 10.27 -2.88 -9.62
N ARG A 89 11.21 -2.16 -9.02
CA ARG A 89 11.52 -0.79 -9.46
C ARG A 89 11.89 -0.72 -10.94
N ALA A 90 12.55 -1.75 -11.49
CA ALA A 90 12.91 -1.80 -12.91
C ALA A 90 11.71 -1.64 -13.85
N GLN A 91 10.51 -2.03 -13.40
CA GLN A 91 9.25 -1.96 -14.16
C GLN A 91 8.56 -0.59 -14.03
N THR A 92 9.30 0.44 -13.60
CA THR A 92 8.80 1.80 -13.41
C THR A 92 9.64 2.79 -14.20
N THR A 93 9.15 4.03 -14.34
CA THR A 93 9.94 5.10 -14.98
C THR A 93 11.13 5.56 -14.11
N LEU A 94 11.19 5.16 -12.84
CA LEU A 94 12.28 5.49 -11.90
C LEU A 94 13.57 4.70 -12.15
N SER A 95 13.58 3.79 -13.13
CA SER A 95 14.72 2.94 -13.48
C SER A 95 14.84 2.79 -15.00
N TYR A 96 16.08 2.76 -15.50
CA TYR A 96 16.39 2.47 -16.92
C TYR A 96 15.59 3.30 -17.94
N GLY A 97 15.16 4.52 -17.57
CA GLY A 97 14.32 5.36 -18.41
C GLY A 97 12.95 4.76 -18.75
N GLY A 98 12.44 3.84 -17.92
CA GLY A 98 11.15 3.16 -18.15
C GLY A 98 11.20 2.02 -19.17
N GLN A 99 12.38 1.56 -19.59
CA GLN A 99 12.53 0.54 -20.62
C GLN A 99 11.76 -0.77 -20.35
N TYR A 100 11.56 -1.13 -19.08
CA TYR A 100 10.86 -2.37 -18.68
C TYR A 100 9.48 -2.10 -18.07
N ALA A 101 8.97 -0.87 -18.18
CA ALA A 101 7.63 -0.52 -17.74
C ALA A 101 6.61 -0.89 -18.84
N SER A 102 5.45 -1.42 -18.43
CA SER A 102 4.28 -1.66 -19.30
C SER A 102 3.05 -1.00 -18.68
N ASP A 103 1.84 -1.23 -19.19
CA ASP A 103 0.62 -0.75 -18.50
C ASP A 103 0.34 -1.51 -17.20
N TRP A 104 1.02 -2.64 -16.99
CA TRP A 104 0.76 -3.58 -15.90
C TRP A 104 1.90 -3.61 -14.88
N PRO A 105 1.60 -3.88 -13.60
CA PRO A 105 2.60 -3.87 -12.53
C PRO A 105 3.77 -4.85 -12.68
N ASP A 106 3.62 -5.90 -13.49
CA ASP A 106 4.66 -6.91 -13.75
C ASP A 106 5.55 -6.61 -14.97
N GLY A 107 5.37 -5.46 -15.63
CA GLY A 107 6.13 -5.06 -16.81
C GLY A 107 5.84 -5.89 -18.06
N LYS A 108 4.74 -6.65 -18.10
CA LYS A 108 4.27 -7.40 -19.28
C LYS A 108 2.98 -6.81 -19.83
N ASP A 109 2.55 -7.33 -20.98
CA ASP A 109 1.27 -6.99 -21.59
C ASP A 109 0.21 -8.02 -21.19
N HIS A 110 -0.94 -7.52 -20.74
CA HIS A 110 -2.14 -8.30 -20.46
C HIS A 110 -3.37 -7.64 -21.10
N PRO A 111 -4.44 -8.39 -21.42
CA PRO A 111 -5.67 -7.82 -21.97
C PRO A 111 -6.44 -6.99 -20.92
N GLU A 112 -7.25 -6.02 -21.34
CA GLU A 112 -8.00 -5.16 -20.40
C GLU A 112 -9.00 -5.93 -19.53
N ASP A 113 -9.57 -7.01 -20.05
CA ASP A 113 -10.47 -7.92 -19.34
C ASP A 113 -9.74 -9.06 -18.62
N TRP A 114 -8.47 -8.83 -18.25
CA TRP A 114 -7.66 -9.81 -17.54
C TRP A 114 -8.38 -10.38 -16.33
N ALA A 115 -8.51 -11.71 -16.32
CA ALA A 115 -9.10 -12.46 -15.25
C ALA A 115 -8.33 -13.76 -15.05
N GLY A 116 -8.40 -14.32 -13.85
CA GLY A 116 -7.91 -15.66 -13.61
C GLY A 116 -8.75 -16.74 -14.32
N PRO A 117 -8.24 -17.98 -14.37
CA PRO A 117 -8.90 -19.06 -15.10
C PRO A 117 -10.21 -19.50 -14.43
N GLY A 118 -11.17 -20.01 -15.21
CA GLY A 118 -12.41 -20.62 -14.70
C GLY A 118 -13.65 -19.71 -14.74
N SER A 119 -14.78 -20.23 -14.25
CA SER A 119 -16.06 -19.52 -14.13
C SER A 119 -16.85 -20.04 -12.92
N PRO A 120 -16.92 -19.30 -11.80
CA PRO A 120 -16.32 -17.98 -11.58
C PRO A 120 -14.78 -18.00 -11.65
N PRO A 121 -14.12 -16.90 -12.04
CA PRO A 121 -12.68 -16.85 -12.22
C PRO A 121 -11.97 -17.12 -10.89
N ASP A 122 -10.95 -17.97 -10.92
CA ASP A 122 -9.98 -18.13 -9.82
C ASP A 122 -9.00 -16.94 -9.81
N CYS A 123 -8.05 -16.92 -8.87
CA CYS A 123 -7.01 -15.90 -8.83
C CYS A 123 -6.18 -15.91 -10.12
N ILE A 124 -5.74 -14.73 -10.56
CA ILE A 124 -4.77 -14.60 -11.65
C ILE A 124 -3.49 -15.37 -11.29
N GLN A 125 -3.07 -16.30 -12.17
CA GLN A 125 -1.95 -17.21 -11.92
C GLN A 125 -0.63 -16.70 -12.50
N ASP A 126 -0.66 -16.13 -13.71
CA ASP A 126 0.55 -15.69 -14.45
C ASP A 126 1.20 -14.44 -13.86
N ASP A 127 0.44 -13.72 -13.04
CA ASP A 127 0.85 -12.58 -12.24
C ASP A 127 0.21 -12.65 -10.86
N GLY A 128 0.36 -13.79 -10.19
CA GLY A 128 -0.15 -14.04 -8.83
C GLY A 128 0.31 -13.01 -7.78
N ALA A 129 1.01 -11.96 -8.20
CA ALA A 129 1.28 -10.74 -7.47
C ALA A 129 0.04 -9.86 -7.21
N MET A 130 -0.91 -9.78 -8.14
CA MET A 130 -2.19 -9.03 -8.05
C MET A 130 -3.09 -9.39 -6.84
N HIS A 131 -3.15 -10.69 -6.54
CA HIS A 131 -4.09 -11.30 -5.58
C HIS A 131 -5.56 -10.98 -5.76
N THR A 132 -5.95 -10.98 -7.01
CA THR A 132 -7.34 -10.79 -7.35
C THR A 132 -7.70 -11.74 -8.49
N ASN A 133 -8.99 -12.00 -8.62
CA ASN A 133 -9.56 -12.76 -9.71
C ASN A 133 -9.73 -11.88 -10.96
N ASN A 134 -9.96 -10.58 -10.75
CA ASN A 134 -10.15 -9.54 -11.78
C ASN A 134 -10.11 -8.14 -11.11
N GLN A 135 -10.30 -7.06 -11.87
CA GLN A 135 -10.23 -5.69 -11.33
C GLN A 135 -11.22 -5.42 -10.19
N SER A 136 -12.49 -5.80 -10.35
CA SER A 136 -13.54 -5.46 -9.38
C SER A 136 -13.39 -6.18 -8.05
N MET A 137 -12.58 -7.23 -8.02
CA MET A 137 -12.25 -7.99 -6.82
C MET A 137 -10.93 -7.52 -6.17
N ALA A 138 -10.22 -6.54 -6.73
CA ALA A 138 -9.00 -6.04 -6.10
C ALA A 138 -9.31 -5.29 -4.80
N ALA A 139 -8.51 -5.56 -3.77
CA ALA A 139 -8.82 -5.23 -2.36
C ALA A 139 -8.78 -3.73 -2.01
N GLY A 140 -8.28 -2.89 -2.91
CA GLY A 140 -8.07 -1.47 -2.67
C GLY A 140 -6.76 -1.19 -1.95
N THR A 141 -6.20 -0.03 -2.24
CA THR A 141 -4.96 0.49 -1.63
C THR A 141 -5.21 1.86 -1.05
N ALA A 142 -4.35 2.31 -0.15
CA ALA A 142 -4.51 3.57 0.53
C ALA A 142 -3.19 4.30 0.71
N PHE A 143 -3.27 5.62 0.91
CA PHE A 143 -2.19 6.39 1.51
C PHE A 143 -2.62 6.97 2.85
N ALA A 144 -1.71 6.91 3.81
CA ALA A 144 -1.84 7.55 5.11
C ALA A 144 -0.77 8.63 5.30
N ILE A 145 -1.05 9.59 6.17
CA ILE A 145 -0.17 10.74 6.47
C ILE A 145 -0.04 10.91 7.99
N SER A 146 1.18 11.24 8.42
CA SER A 146 1.52 11.69 9.75
C SER A 146 2.28 13.01 9.64
N TYR A 147 1.88 14.00 10.43
CA TYR A 147 2.51 15.33 10.50
C TYR A 147 3.77 15.30 11.37
N GLN A 148 4.56 14.23 11.24
CA GLN A 148 5.86 14.05 11.87
C GLN A 148 6.92 13.97 10.78
N SER A 149 7.94 14.83 10.91
CA SER A 149 9.06 14.87 9.98
C SER A 149 10.06 13.75 10.24
N ASP A 150 10.24 13.34 11.50
CA ASP A 150 11.03 12.15 11.84
C ASP A 150 10.15 10.90 11.77
N LEU A 151 10.66 9.86 11.12
CA LEU A 151 9.98 8.57 11.01
C LEU A 151 9.83 7.89 12.38
N ALA A 152 10.78 8.12 13.30
CA ALA A 152 10.76 7.54 14.64
C ALA A 152 9.57 8.03 15.49
N ASP A 153 9.05 9.22 15.19
CA ASP A 153 7.89 9.82 15.88
C ASP A 153 6.55 9.38 15.28
N VAL A 154 6.57 8.64 14.17
CA VAL A 154 5.37 8.13 13.51
C VAL A 154 4.83 6.92 14.27
N THR A 155 3.58 7.03 14.71
CA THR A 155 2.84 5.99 15.42
C THR A 155 1.60 5.60 14.63
N ILE A 156 0.96 4.50 15.00
CA ILE A 156 -0.29 4.09 14.35
C ILE A 156 -1.43 5.09 14.58
N ASP A 157 -1.42 5.79 15.72
CA ASP A 157 -2.47 6.74 16.10
C ASP A 157 -2.33 8.11 15.39
N ASN A 158 -1.11 8.46 14.98
CA ASN A 158 -0.85 9.69 14.24
C ASN A 158 -0.72 9.49 12.71
N LEU A 159 -0.86 8.25 12.23
CA LEU A 159 -0.82 7.90 10.80
C LEU A 159 -2.25 7.66 10.28
N ALA A 160 -2.88 8.73 9.79
CA ALA A 160 -4.27 8.71 9.33
C ALA A 160 -4.37 8.45 7.82
N VAL A 161 -5.24 7.51 7.42
CA VAL A 161 -5.56 7.27 6.01
C VAL A 161 -6.28 8.50 5.45
N PHE A 162 -5.70 9.15 4.45
CA PHE A 162 -6.24 10.37 3.84
C PHE A 162 -6.80 10.14 2.43
N THR A 163 -6.47 9.02 1.79
CA THR A 163 -7.00 8.66 0.48
C THR A 163 -7.01 7.16 0.29
N VAL A 164 -8.02 6.67 -0.42
CA VAL A 164 -8.21 5.27 -0.77
C VAL A 164 -8.48 5.18 -2.27
N LEU A 165 -7.96 4.16 -2.93
CA LEU A 165 -8.30 3.84 -4.30
C LEU A 165 -8.80 2.40 -4.31
N GLU A 166 -10.10 2.21 -4.45
CA GLU A 166 -10.66 0.86 -4.56
C GLU A 166 -10.19 0.16 -5.84
N HIS A 167 -10.31 -1.17 -5.89
CA HIS A 167 -10.02 -1.97 -7.08
C HIS A 167 -8.55 -1.86 -7.53
N THR A 168 -7.66 -1.71 -6.54
CA THR A 168 -6.20 -1.70 -6.73
C THR A 168 -5.49 -2.68 -5.79
N PRO A 169 -4.25 -3.08 -6.09
CA PRO A 169 -3.49 -2.84 -7.31
C PRO A 169 -4.14 -3.46 -8.55
N TRP A 170 -3.97 -2.81 -9.72
CA TRP A 170 -4.47 -3.31 -11.00
C TRP A 170 -3.59 -2.87 -12.17
N LYS A 171 -3.63 -1.59 -12.53
CA LYS A 171 -2.69 -0.98 -13.49
C LYS A 171 -1.46 -0.43 -12.78
N ARG A 172 -0.36 -0.29 -13.53
CA ARG A 172 0.86 0.34 -12.98
C ARG A 172 0.59 1.78 -12.60
N ILE A 173 -0.04 2.56 -13.48
CA ILE A 173 -0.35 3.96 -13.17
C ILE A 173 -1.59 4.01 -12.29
N ALA A 174 -1.44 4.54 -11.08
CA ALA A 174 -2.52 4.75 -10.13
C ALA A 174 -2.54 6.20 -9.63
N THR A 175 -3.73 6.81 -9.60
CA THR A 175 -3.91 8.22 -9.21
C THR A 175 -4.81 8.30 -8.00
N TYR A 176 -4.35 9.02 -6.97
CA TYR A 176 -5.02 9.19 -5.70
C TYR A 176 -5.42 10.64 -5.50
N GLU A 177 -6.64 10.85 -5.02
CA GLU A 177 -7.15 12.18 -4.69
C GLU A 177 -6.66 12.64 -3.31
N VAL A 178 -6.46 13.94 -3.15
CA VAL A 178 -5.96 14.55 -1.92
C VAL A 178 -7.06 15.43 -1.32
N PRO A 179 -7.44 15.26 -0.04
CA PRO A 179 -8.41 16.15 0.59
C PRO A 179 -7.98 17.61 0.49
N ALA A 180 -8.93 18.49 0.14
CA ALA A 180 -8.68 19.94 0.03
C ALA A 180 -8.25 20.57 1.35
N ASP A 181 -8.69 19.97 2.46
CA ASP A 181 -8.47 20.49 3.81
C ASP A 181 -7.21 19.95 4.49
N LEU A 182 -6.37 19.14 3.82
CA LEU A 182 -5.08 18.76 4.39
C LEU A 182 -4.26 20.02 4.71
N PRO A 183 -3.85 20.25 5.98
CA PRO A 183 -3.00 21.39 6.32
C PRO A 183 -1.58 21.23 5.75
N ALA A 184 -0.82 22.32 5.76
CA ALA A 184 0.60 22.29 5.41
C ALA A 184 1.39 21.38 6.37
N CYS A 185 2.36 20.65 5.83
CA CYS A 185 3.31 19.90 6.65
C CYS A 185 4.22 20.83 7.48
N PRO A 186 4.74 20.35 8.63
CA PRO A 186 5.75 21.08 9.37
C PRO A 186 7.07 21.22 8.57
N GLU A 187 7.99 22.03 9.09
CA GLU A 187 9.36 22.09 8.57
C GLU A 187 10.00 20.70 8.57
N GLY A 188 10.63 20.31 7.46
CA GLY A 188 11.16 18.95 7.26
C GLY A 188 10.15 17.97 6.63
N GLY A 189 8.92 18.42 6.38
CA GLY A 189 7.88 17.65 5.69
C GLY A 189 7.12 16.70 6.62
N CYS A 190 6.20 15.95 6.02
CA CYS A 190 5.44 14.89 6.67
C CYS A 190 6.01 13.50 6.33
N THR A 191 5.52 12.50 7.04
CA THR A 191 5.70 11.10 6.66
C THR A 191 4.39 10.53 6.14
N CYS A 192 4.44 9.87 4.99
CA CYS A 192 3.33 9.15 4.41
C CYS A 192 3.60 7.64 4.35
N ALA A 193 2.55 6.85 4.21
CA ALA A 193 2.65 5.43 3.99
C ALA A 193 1.68 4.96 2.91
N TRP A 194 2.18 4.19 1.95
CA TRP A 194 1.33 3.40 1.04
C TRP A 194 0.98 2.09 1.71
N LEU A 195 -0.27 1.68 1.58
CA LEU A 195 -0.84 0.58 2.33
C LEU A 195 -1.67 -0.30 1.40
N TRP A 196 -1.48 -1.61 1.52
CA TRP A 196 -2.27 -2.58 0.79
C TRP A 196 -2.52 -3.84 1.60
N ARG A 197 -3.70 -4.42 1.36
CA ARG A 197 -4.16 -5.67 1.95
C ARG A 197 -4.52 -6.68 0.88
N ARG A 198 -4.04 -7.90 1.03
CA ARG A 198 -4.49 -9.05 0.23
C ARG A 198 -5.84 -9.58 0.71
N ILE A 199 -6.69 -10.04 -0.21
CA ILE A 199 -7.80 -10.98 0.08
C ILE A 199 -7.27 -12.24 0.81
N LEU A 200 -7.86 -12.61 1.95
CA LEU A 200 -7.39 -13.71 2.77
C LEU A 200 -7.87 -15.08 2.26
N THR A 201 -6.92 -15.98 2.07
CA THR A 201 -7.08 -17.44 2.08
C THR A 201 -6.36 -18.02 3.32
N ALA A 202 -6.58 -19.31 3.63
CA ALA A 202 -6.10 -19.98 4.85
C ALA A 202 -4.59 -19.84 5.16
N ASN A 203 -3.75 -19.51 4.17
CA ASN A 203 -2.28 -19.34 4.31
C ASN A 203 -1.77 -17.95 3.86
N SER A 204 -2.62 -16.92 3.90
CA SER A 204 -2.30 -15.62 3.29
C SER A 204 -1.31 -14.76 4.08
N LYS A 205 -0.27 -14.27 3.38
CA LYS A 205 0.63 -13.18 3.80
C LYS A 205 0.07 -11.84 3.30
N PRO A 206 -0.61 -11.03 4.13
CA PRO A 206 -1.64 -10.18 3.56
C PRO A 206 -1.44 -8.68 3.74
N ARG A 207 -0.29 -8.20 4.25
CA ARG A 207 -0.02 -6.77 4.37
C ARG A 207 1.16 -6.33 3.54
N TYR A 208 1.05 -5.12 3.02
CA TYR A 208 2.12 -4.37 2.40
C TYR A 208 2.07 -2.95 2.92
N MET A 209 3.25 -2.39 3.16
CA MET A 209 3.41 -1.05 3.69
C MET A 209 4.71 -0.50 3.13
N ALA A 210 4.74 0.74 2.66
CA ALA A 210 5.98 1.44 2.33
C ALA A 210 5.93 2.86 2.87
N GLY A 211 7.08 3.38 3.29
CA GLY A 211 7.21 4.74 3.81
C GLY A 211 7.60 5.75 2.76
N TYR A 212 7.15 6.98 2.95
CA TYR A 212 7.47 8.10 2.08
C TYR A 212 7.74 9.37 2.90
N LYS A 213 8.71 10.18 2.51
CA LYS A 213 8.70 11.61 2.82
C LYS A 213 7.71 12.28 1.87
N CYS A 214 6.77 13.04 2.43
CA CYS A 214 5.74 13.70 1.66
C CYS A 214 5.54 15.15 2.14
N ASN A 215 4.95 15.97 1.27
CA ASN A 215 4.66 17.35 1.59
C ASN A 215 3.32 17.78 1.00
N VAL A 216 2.52 18.53 1.75
CA VAL A 216 1.26 19.07 1.25
C VAL A 216 1.51 20.41 0.56
N THR A 217 1.10 20.52 -0.70
CA THR A 217 1.24 21.73 -1.51
C THR A 217 -0.11 22.40 -1.78
N GLY A 218 -0.10 23.72 -1.95
CA GLY A 218 -1.31 24.48 -2.25
C GLY A 218 -2.36 24.50 -1.13
N SER A 219 -2.00 24.04 0.09
CA SER A 219 -2.93 24.08 1.23
C SER A 219 -3.26 25.50 1.63
N THR A 220 -4.54 25.74 1.89
CA THR A 220 -5.07 26.97 2.50
C THR A 220 -5.79 26.68 3.82
N SER A 221 -5.75 25.41 4.27
CA SER A 221 -6.47 24.93 5.44
C SER A 221 -5.70 25.22 6.72
N SER A 222 -6.43 25.61 7.77
CA SER A 222 -5.93 25.71 9.14
C SER A 222 -6.45 24.58 10.05
N LYS A 223 -7.15 23.58 9.48
CA LYS A 223 -7.65 22.42 10.23
C LYS A 223 -6.49 21.52 10.66
N GLN A 224 -6.74 20.63 11.61
CA GLN A 224 -5.80 19.58 11.97
C GLN A 224 -6.36 18.22 11.60
N VAL A 225 -5.49 17.29 11.20
CA VAL A 225 -5.90 15.89 11.06
C VAL A 225 -6.14 15.32 12.46
N ALA A 226 -7.32 14.78 12.68
CA ALA A 226 -7.71 14.19 13.95
C ALA A 226 -6.86 12.94 14.26
N PRO A 227 -6.66 12.59 15.54
CA PRO A 227 -6.09 11.30 15.90
C PRO A 227 -6.85 10.15 15.23
N ALA A 228 -6.11 9.24 14.62
CA ALA A 228 -6.67 8.16 13.82
C ALA A 228 -7.26 7.07 14.73
N GLN A 229 -8.48 6.66 14.43
CA GLN A 229 -9.20 5.60 15.13
C GLN A 229 -9.09 4.25 14.40
N VAL A 230 -9.14 3.15 15.14
CA VAL A 230 -9.16 1.81 14.55
C VAL A 230 -10.39 1.66 13.65
N ALA A 231 -10.20 1.28 12.38
CA ALA A 231 -11.31 1.01 11.48
C ALA A 231 -12.09 -0.25 11.89
N ALA A 232 -13.40 -0.24 11.63
CA ALA A 232 -14.28 -1.36 11.92
C ALA A 232 -14.98 -1.86 10.66
N TYR A 233 -15.17 -3.17 10.57
CA TYR A 233 -15.98 -3.77 9.52
C TYR A 233 -17.45 -3.38 9.70
N CYS A 234 -18.05 -2.84 8.64
CA CYS A 234 -19.40 -2.27 8.65
C CYS A 234 -20.19 -2.55 7.36
N GLU A 235 -19.81 -3.57 6.59
CA GLU A 235 -20.52 -3.98 5.38
C GLU A 235 -22.02 -4.19 5.64
N GLY A 236 -22.85 -3.58 4.79
CA GLY A 236 -24.31 -3.67 4.90
C GLY A 236 -24.95 -2.80 5.99
N ASP A 237 -24.16 -2.13 6.84
CA ASP A 237 -24.66 -1.21 7.86
C ASP A 237 -23.66 -0.07 8.12
N SER A 238 -23.77 0.99 7.31
CA SER A 238 -22.86 2.14 7.38
C SER A 238 -22.94 2.91 8.68
N THR A 239 -24.01 2.73 9.48
CA THR A 239 -24.13 3.36 10.80
C THR A 239 -23.12 2.81 11.80
N LYS A 240 -22.55 1.62 11.53
CA LYS A 240 -21.49 0.99 12.32
C LYS A 240 -20.08 1.38 11.87
N CYS A 241 -19.93 2.09 10.75
CA CYS A 241 -18.61 2.51 10.29
C CYS A 241 -18.00 3.56 11.23
N VAL A 242 -16.69 3.48 11.42
CA VAL A 242 -15.93 4.49 12.15
C VAL A 242 -15.84 5.75 11.29
N LYS A 243 -16.35 6.86 11.84
CA LYS A 243 -16.31 8.17 11.20
C LYS A 243 -15.02 8.91 11.54
N GLY A 244 -14.60 9.77 10.63
CA GLY A 244 -13.40 10.58 10.77
C GLY A 244 -12.12 9.82 10.44
N ALA A 245 -11.01 10.32 10.99
CA ALA A 245 -9.67 9.80 10.77
C ALA A 245 -9.59 8.33 11.19
N LYS A 246 -9.12 7.48 10.27
CA LYS A 246 -8.95 6.04 10.47
C LYS A 246 -7.49 5.63 10.33
N GLN A 247 -7.06 4.70 11.16
CA GLN A 247 -5.72 4.12 11.13
C GLN A 247 -5.52 3.22 9.91
N MET A 248 -4.27 2.92 9.59
CA MET A 248 -3.94 1.77 8.74
C MET A 248 -4.45 0.45 9.32
N ILE A 249 -4.56 -0.58 8.49
CA ILE A 249 -4.93 -1.94 8.93
C ILE A 249 -3.68 -2.73 9.30
N ALA A 250 -3.54 -3.09 10.57
CA ALA A 250 -2.56 -4.07 11.05
C ALA A 250 -3.26 -5.38 11.44
N PHE A 251 -2.95 -6.46 10.73
CA PHE A 251 -3.57 -7.77 10.87
C PHE A 251 -2.62 -8.91 10.46
N ASN A 252 -2.79 -10.10 11.04
CA ASN A 252 -1.93 -11.28 10.86
C ASN A 252 -0.44 -11.06 11.18
N GLN A 253 -0.16 -10.34 12.27
CA GLN A 253 1.18 -10.12 12.83
C GLN A 253 1.33 -10.82 14.18
N GLN A 254 2.56 -11.00 14.65
CA GLN A 254 2.80 -11.50 16.02
C GLN A 254 2.33 -10.46 17.04
N THR A 255 2.66 -9.18 16.82
CA THR A 255 2.25 -8.07 17.68
C THR A 255 1.83 -6.84 16.86
N GLY A 256 1.08 -5.93 17.49
CA GLY A 256 0.67 -4.67 16.87
C GLY A 256 -0.52 -4.76 15.90
N ASN A 257 -1.29 -5.85 15.91
CA ASN A 257 -2.57 -5.90 15.19
C ASN A 257 -3.57 -4.90 15.83
N ASN A 258 -4.39 -4.23 15.03
CA ASN A 258 -5.36 -3.25 15.53
C ASN A 258 -6.82 -3.56 15.19
N VAL A 259 -7.10 -4.31 14.12
CA VAL A 259 -8.49 -4.59 13.69
C VAL A 259 -9.04 -5.90 14.24
N GLN A 260 -10.34 -5.90 14.56
CA GLN A 260 -11.13 -7.11 14.80
C GLN A 260 -11.82 -7.52 13.49
N VAL A 261 -11.51 -8.73 13.01
CA VAL A 261 -11.99 -9.21 11.71
C VAL A 261 -13.08 -10.26 11.93
N PRO A 262 -14.32 -10.04 11.45
CA PRO A 262 -15.36 -11.06 11.52
C PRO A 262 -14.99 -12.33 10.75
N ASN A 263 -15.55 -13.46 11.18
CA ASN A 263 -15.26 -14.74 10.55
C ASN A 263 -15.59 -14.73 9.05
N GLY A 264 -14.67 -15.23 8.22
CA GLY A 264 -14.81 -15.28 6.77
C GLY A 264 -14.69 -13.92 6.06
N LYS A 265 -14.32 -12.84 6.77
CA LYS A 265 -14.10 -11.52 6.18
C LYS A 265 -12.61 -11.20 6.09
N THR A 266 -12.28 -10.31 5.16
CA THR A 266 -10.92 -9.81 4.97
C THR A 266 -10.89 -8.31 5.21
N PRO A 267 -9.93 -7.79 6.00
CA PRO A 267 -9.70 -6.36 6.08
C PRO A 267 -9.08 -5.81 4.80
N MET A 268 -9.71 -4.77 4.28
CA MET A 268 -9.49 -4.16 2.96
C MET A 268 -9.67 -2.64 3.04
N TYR A 269 -9.16 -1.90 2.06
CA TYR A 269 -9.36 -0.46 1.94
C TYR A 269 -10.52 -0.18 0.99
N ASN A 270 -11.74 -0.33 1.51
CA ASN A 270 -12.98 -0.21 0.75
C ASN A 270 -14.18 0.13 1.65
N THR A 271 -15.35 0.28 1.03
CA THR A 271 -16.59 0.67 1.70
C THR A 271 -17.04 -0.30 2.80
N ALA A 272 -16.70 -1.58 2.70
CA ALA A 272 -16.99 -2.58 3.75
C ALA A 272 -16.29 -2.28 5.09
N TRP A 273 -15.26 -1.43 5.08
CA TRP A 273 -14.51 -0.98 6.26
C TRP A 273 -14.66 0.53 6.52
N GLY A 274 -15.61 1.18 5.84
CA GLY A 274 -15.92 2.59 6.04
C GLY A 274 -14.96 3.57 5.35
N TRP A 275 -14.23 3.12 4.33
CA TRP A 275 -13.50 4.00 3.42
C TRP A 275 -14.23 4.10 2.09
N GLU A 276 -14.57 5.32 1.70
CA GLU A 276 -14.98 5.60 0.32
C GLU A 276 -13.76 5.67 -0.59
N SER A 277 -13.91 5.35 -1.87
CA SER A 277 -12.85 5.61 -2.86
C SER A 277 -12.65 7.12 -3.03
N GLY A 278 -11.41 7.56 -3.16
CA GLY A 278 -11.00 8.96 -3.25
C GLY A 278 -10.51 9.56 -1.92
N ALA A 279 -10.56 10.88 -1.85
CA ALA A 279 -10.10 11.66 -0.70
C ALA A 279 -10.98 11.44 0.55
N GLN A 280 -10.35 11.19 1.70
CA GLN A 280 -11.03 11.07 2.99
C GLN A 280 -11.21 12.47 3.60
N ASN A 281 -12.36 13.08 3.35
CA ASN A 281 -12.62 14.49 3.69
C ASN A 281 -13.14 14.72 5.13
N ASP A 282 -13.44 13.66 5.89
CA ASP A 282 -13.98 13.74 7.24
C ASP A 282 -12.91 13.62 8.35
N ILE A 283 -11.63 13.58 7.99
CA ILE A 283 -10.52 13.27 8.92
C ILE A 283 -10.08 14.44 9.82
N PHE A 284 -10.79 15.57 9.80
CA PHE A 284 -10.32 16.85 10.35
C PHE A 284 -11.03 17.27 11.64
N VAL A 285 -10.34 18.04 12.48
CA VAL A 285 -10.85 18.79 13.63
C VAL A 285 -10.57 20.28 13.53
#